data_AF-A0A840WLU4-F1
#
_entry.id   AF-A0A840WLU4-F1
#
_cell.length_a   1.000
_cell.length_b   1.000
_cell.length_c   1.000
_cell.angle_alpha   90.00
_cell.angle_beta   90.00
_cell.angle_gamma   90.00
#
_symmetry.space_group_name_H-M   'P 1'
#
loop_
_entity.id
_entity.type
_entity.pdbx_description
1 polymer ?
#
loop_
_entity_poly.entity_id
_entity_poly.type
_entity_poly.pdbx_seq_one_letter_code
_entity_poly.pdbx_strand_id
1 'polypeptide(L)' 'MPQQDLEPADRPVMEFYLNSPRDVAPADLVTEIHIPLL' A
#
# COMPACT_ATOMS: atom_id res chain seq x y z
N MET A 1 6.92 -17.16 8.21
CA MET A 1 5.79 -17.13 7.27
C MET A 1 6.34 -17.36 5.88
N PRO A 2 5.74 -18.19 5.01
CA PRO A 2 6.24 -18.37 3.66
C PRO A 2 6.03 -17.05 2.90
N GLN A 3 7.13 -16.37 2.58
CA GLN A 3 7.13 -15.31 1.58
C GLN A 3 6.82 -16.04 0.27
N GLN A 4 5.59 -15.92 -0.24
CA GLN A 4 5.32 -16.41 -1.58
C GLN A 4 6.12 -15.51 -2.51
N ASP A 5 7.04 -16.09 -3.28
CA ASP A 5 7.83 -15.38 -4.30
C ASP A 5 6.91 -15.03 -5.47
N LEU A 6 6.00 -14.11 -5.23
CA LEU A 6 5.04 -13.61 -6.20
C LEU A 6 5.66 -12.43 -6.92
N GLU A 7 5.73 -12.54 -8.24
CA GLU A 7 6.22 -11.48 -9.10
C GLU A 7 5.14 -10.40 -9.28
N PRO A 8 5.50 -9.10 -9.31
CA PRO A 8 4.57 -8.04 -9.66
C PRO A 8 3.93 -8.28 -11.03
N ALA A 9 2.61 -8.18 -11.09
CA ALA A 9 1.89 -8.20 -12.35
C ALA A 9 2.06 -6.87 -13.09
N ASP A 10 1.96 -6.92 -14.42
CA ASP A 10 1.95 -5.74 -15.29
C ASP A 10 0.59 -5.00 -15.20
N ARG A 11 0.31 -4.47 -14.01
CA ARG A 11 -0.86 -3.65 -13.70
C ARG A 11 -0.45 -2.52 -12.76
N PRO A 12 -1.18 -1.39 -12.75
CA PRO A 12 -0.85 -0.27 -11.87
C PRO A 12 -0.88 -0.64 -10.39
N VAL A 13 0.08 -0.11 -9.64
CA VAL A 13 0.06 -0.06 -8.17
C VAL A 13 -0.97 0.98 -7.75
N MET A 14 -1.71 0.70 -6.68
CA MET A 14 -2.68 1.64 -6.10
C MET A 14 -2.28 2.02 -4.68
N GLU A 15 -2.57 3.28 -4.33
CA GLU A 15 -2.34 3.85 -3.02
C GLU A 15 -3.69 4.27 -2.42
N PHE A 16 -3.97 3.83 -1.20
CA PHE A 16 -5.19 4.20 -0.46
C PHE A 16 -4.83 4.90 0.85
N TYR A 17 -5.22 6.16 0.98
CA TYR A 17 -5.08 6.92 2.21
C TYR A 17 -6.19 6.52 3.19
N LEU A 18 -5.81 5.88 4.31
CA LEU A 18 -6.78 5.39 5.30
C LEU A 18 -7.19 6.49 6.30
N ASN A 19 -6.41 7.55 6.38
CA ASN A 19 -6.70 8.75 7.15
C ASN A 19 -6.25 10.00 6.37
N SER A 20 -6.50 11.17 6.95
CA SER A 20 -6.26 12.45 6.31
C SER A 20 -5.08 13.17 6.96
N PRO A 21 -4.15 13.75 6.17
CA PRO A 21 -2.98 14.47 6.69
C PRO A 21 -3.35 15.79 7.38
N ARG A 22 -4.62 16.22 7.30
CA ARG A 22 -5.13 17.39 8.04
C ARG A 22 -5.52 17.03 9.48
N ASP A 23 -5.74 15.75 9.77
CA ASP A 23 -6.34 15.28 11.02
C ASP A 23 -5.34 14.52 11.91
N VAL A 24 -4.22 14.05 11.36
CA VAL A 24 -3.20 13.27 12.08
C VAL A 24 -1.80 13.87 11.91
N ALA A 25 -0.89 13.58 12.84
CA ALA A 25 0.51 13.94 12.67
C ALA A 25 1.14 13.15 11.50
N PRO A 26 2.21 13.65 10.85
CA PRO A 26 2.81 12.97 9.70
C PRO A 26 3.27 11.53 9.97
N ALA A 27 3.71 11.24 11.20
CA ALA A 27 4.13 9.90 11.61
C ALA A 27 2.94 8.92 11.79
N ASP A 28 1.73 9.45 11.96
CA ASP A 28 0.50 8.68 12.14
C ASP A 28 -0.33 8.59 10.84
N LEU A 29 0.15 9.19 9.74
CA LEU A 29 -0.51 9.07 8.45
C LEU A 29 -0.37 7.64 7.94
N VAL A 30 -1.51 7.01 7.62
CA VAL A 30 -1.57 5.61 7.21
C VAL A 30 -2.01 5.52 5.77
N THR A 31 -1.19 4.83 4.99
CA THR A 31 -1.41 4.54 3.59
C THR A 31 -1.31 3.04 3.36
N GLU A 32 -2.27 2.49 2.64
CA GLU A 32 -2.21 1.12 2.15
C GLU A 32 -1.70 1.09 0.70
N ILE A 33 -0.68 0.27 0.44
CA ILE A 33 -0.09 0.11 -0.90
C ILE A 33 -0.51 -1.25 -1.45
N HIS A 34 -1.19 -1.25 -2.59
CA HIS A 34 -1.63 -2.46 -3.29
C HIS A 34 -0.73 -2.72 -4.49
N ILE A 35 0.08 -3.77 -4.40
CA ILE A 35 0.91 -4.26 -5.50
C ILE A 35 0.18 -5.45 -6.14
N PRO A 36 -0.24 -5.36 -7.41
CA PRO A 36 -0.83 -6.50 -8.10
C PRO A 36 0.25 -7.57 -8.34
N LEU A 37 -0.10 -8.83 -8.14
CA LEU A 37 0.81 -9.98 -8.24
C LEU A 37 0.31 -10.97 -9.31
N LEU A 38 1.24 -11.69 -9.95
CA LEU A 38 0.98 -12.72 -10.98
C LEU A 38 0.38 -14.01 -10.41
#